data_AF-H6LI93-F1
#
_entry.id   AF-H6LI93-F1
#
_cell.length_a   1.000
_cell.length_b   1.000
_cell.length_c   1.000
_cell.angle_alpha   90.00
_cell.angle_beta   90.00
_cell.angle_gamma   90.00
#
_symmetry.space_group_name_H-M   'P 1'
#
loop_
_entity.id
_entity.type
_entity.pdbx_description
1 polymer ?
#
loop_
_entity_poly.entity_id
_entity_poly.type
_entity_poly.pdbx_seq_one_letter_code
_entity_poly.pdbx_strand_id
1 'polypeptide(L)'
;MFAKMKKPVIAIIMVFLVMILGGCSDAADSKNDEHNTIIDMAGRTVEVPLKIDRVYSAGQPGVVMLYTLCPDKLLGWCIEPSEAEAAFINAKYLNLPVLGLSQGTNSNANTEEIVARDPDIIILMTDINSEDTKASADDMQETFQIPVVVVSDELTTMDESYRFLGKLLGAEERAEELASYCAKVINNVTEVSKTISDKDKLKVYYAQGSTGLQTAPMGSAHSQVIELVGGINVCSLDAIESGRLTIDMEQLFKWNPDIIIASYSDGHGGTNIGNSDVFDIITNANPEWTLLEAVKKGEIFETPCLPYNWLDMPPSANRIVGVTWLAELLYPDYYDFDIVQTTKDFYKLFYRIELSDQQINQLLNNAIKK
;
A
#
# COMPACT_ATOMS: atom_id res chain seq x y z
N MET A 1 -7.11 -80.63 47.48
CA MET A 1 -7.98 -80.18 48.60
C MET A 1 -9.34 -79.89 48.01
N PHE A 2 -10.42 -80.50 48.52
CA PHE A 2 -11.72 -80.55 47.82
C PHE A 2 -12.58 -79.29 48.00
N ALA A 3 -13.44 -79.01 47.01
CA ALA A 3 -14.41 -77.90 47.01
C ALA A 3 -15.83 -78.35 47.40
N LYS A 4 -16.62 -77.44 48.01
CA LYS A 4 -18.10 -77.33 48.09
C LYS A 4 -18.41 -76.01 48.86
N MET A 5 -19.16 -75.03 48.35
CA MET A 5 -20.64 -74.95 48.19
C MET A 5 -21.42 -75.18 49.50
N LYS A 6 -22.43 -74.38 49.93
CA LYS A 6 -23.11 -73.17 49.39
C LYS A 6 -23.96 -72.50 50.51
N LYS A 7 -23.94 -71.15 50.64
CA LYS A 7 -25.07 -70.18 50.92
C LYS A 7 -26.04 -70.40 52.13
N PRO A 8 -26.99 -69.48 52.49
CA PRO A 8 -27.32 -68.10 52.01
C PRO A 8 -27.50 -67.04 53.14
N VAL A 9 -28.17 -65.91 52.79
CA VAL A 9 -28.79 -64.81 53.60
C VAL A 9 -27.82 -63.90 54.40
N ILE A 10 -28.06 -62.61 54.66
CA ILE A 10 -29.18 -61.65 54.42
C ILE A 10 -28.71 -60.45 53.53
N ALA A 11 -29.63 -59.64 52.98
CA ALA A 11 -29.33 -58.36 52.28
C ALA A 11 -29.78 -57.12 53.08
N ILE A 12 -28.97 -56.05 53.06
CA ILE A 12 -29.41 -54.66 53.31
C ILE A 12 -28.65 -53.77 52.30
N ILE A 13 -29.36 -53.20 51.33
CA ILE A 13 -28.85 -52.13 50.45
C ILE A 13 -29.56 -50.85 50.88
N MET A 14 -28.79 -49.89 51.41
CA MET A 14 -29.32 -48.60 51.83
C MET A 14 -29.25 -47.63 50.64
N VAL A 15 -30.42 -47.25 50.11
CA VAL A 15 -30.52 -46.32 48.98
C VAL A 15 -30.28 -44.90 49.50
N PHE A 16 -29.20 -44.26 49.05
CA PHE A 16 -29.00 -42.82 49.22
C PHE A 16 -29.39 -42.11 47.92
N LEU A 17 -30.57 -41.51 47.92
CA LEU A 17 -31.10 -40.74 46.80
C LEU A 17 -30.60 -39.28 46.91
N VAL A 18 -29.52 -38.94 46.21
CA VAL A 18 -29.06 -37.55 46.12
C VAL A 18 -29.84 -36.86 45.00
N MET A 19 -30.72 -35.93 45.37
CA MET A 19 -31.38 -35.04 44.41
C MET A 19 -30.36 -34.02 43.90
N ILE A 20 -29.99 -34.10 42.62
CA ILE A 20 -29.29 -33.02 41.93
C ILE A 20 -30.34 -31.99 41.53
N LEU A 21 -30.33 -30.84 42.21
CA LEU A 21 -31.08 -29.66 41.80
C LEU A 21 -30.47 -29.14 40.48
N GLY A 22 -31.20 -29.32 39.38
CA GLY A 22 -30.85 -28.72 38.09
C GLY A 22 -31.03 -27.21 38.14
N GLY A 23 -29.96 -26.49 38.47
CA GLY A 23 -29.91 -25.05 38.29
C GLY A 23 -29.84 -24.72 36.80
N CYS A 24 -30.83 -23.98 36.29
CA CYS A 24 -30.62 -23.20 35.08
C CYS A 24 -29.59 -22.12 35.41
N SER A 25 -28.37 -22.23 34.88
CA SER A 25 -27.57 -21.03 34.62
C SER A 25 -27.95 -20.53 33.23
N ASP A 26 -28.24 -19.24 33.12
CA ASP A 26 -28.45 -18.60 31.82
C ASP A 26 -27.25 -18.91 30.91
N ALA A 27 -27.55 -19.44 29.72
CA ALA A 27 -26.56 -19.51 28.66
C ALA A 27 -26.32 -18.07 28.21
N ALA A 28 -25.28 -17.44 28.77
CA ALA A 28 -24.70 -16.25 28.18
C ALA A 28 -24.33 -16.61 26.73
N ASP A 29 -24.77 -15.75 25.80
CA ASP A 29 -24.57 -15.93 24.37
C ASP A 29 -23.08 -15.70 24.06
N SER A 30 -22.27 -16.74 24.26
CA SER A 30 -20.87 -16.72 23.89
C SER A 30 -20.81 -16.62 22.37
N LYS A 31 -20.42 -15.43 21.87
CA LYS A 31 -19.83 -15.34 20.54
C LYS A 31 -18.82 -16.48 20.44
N ASN A 32 -18.92 -17.25 19.36
CA ASN A 32 -18.05 -18.39 19.16
C ASN A 32 -16.66 -17.81 18.80
N ASP A 33 -15.81 -17.61 19.81
CA ASP A 33 -14.44 -17.07 19.72
C ASP A 33 -13.49 -18.10 19.05
N GLU A 34 -13.91 -18.63 17.92
CA GLU A 34 -13.09 -19.47 17.06
C GLU A 34 -12.09 -18.57 16.32
N HIS A 35 -10.81 -18.88 16.53
CA HIS A 35 -9.68 -18.18 15.95
C HIS A 35 -8.92 -19.10 14.98
N ASN A 36 -8.31 -18.51 13.97
CA ASN A 36 -7.33 -19.15 13.10
C ASN A 36 -5.93 -18.67 13.46
N THR A 37 -4.97 -19.60 13.46
CA THR A 37 -3.55 -19.23 13.44
C THR A 37 -3.08 -19.08 11.99
N ILE A 38 -2.52 -17.91 11.66
CA ILE A 38 -1.86 -17.65 10.37
C ILE A 38 -0.36 -17.45 10.55
N ILE A 39 0.36 -17.50 9.43
CA ILE A 39 1.72 -16.96 9.31
C ILE A 39 1.60 -15.72 8.42
N ASP A 40 2.04 -14.55 8.91
CA ASP A 40 2.01 -13.30 8.15
C ASP A 40 3.20 -13.18 7.17
N MET A 41 3.26 -12.11 6.37
CA MET A 41 4.30 -11.98 5.34
C MET A 41 5.71 -11.72 5.91
N ALA A 42 5.83 -11.32 7.17
CA ALA A 42 7.12 -11.29 7.88
C ALA A 42 7.50 -12.66 8.47
N GLY A 43 6.60 -13.64 8.44
CA GLY A 43 6.80 -14.95 9.04
C GLY A 43 6.50 -14.99 10.55
N ARG A 44 5.72 -14.04 11.08
CA ARG A 44 5.20 -14.09 12.46
C ARG A 44 3.98 -15.01 12.50
N THR A 45 3.84 -15.76 13.59
CA THR A 45 2.63 -16.54 13.88
C THR A 45 1.63 -15.62 14.57
N VAL A 46 0.47 -15.39 13.96
CA VAL A 46 -0.57 -14.48 14.47
C VAL A 46 -1.89 -15.23 14.63
N GLU A 47 -2.55 -15.05 15.76
CA GLU A 47 -3.90 -15.55 16.00
C GLU A 47 -4.91 -14.47 15.61
N VAL A 48 -5.85 -14.80 14.71
CA VAL A 48 -6.86 -13.87 14.16
C VAL A 48 -8.26 -14.49 14.24
N PRO A 49 -9.34 -13.71 14.33
CA PRO A 49 -10.70 -14.27 14.31
C PRO A 49 -11.00 -15.08 13.05
N LEU A 50 -11.87 -16.10 13.11
CA LEU A 50 -12.34 -16.83 11.92
C LEU A 50 -12.96 -15.92 10.85
N LYS A 51 -13.56 -14.81 11.28
CA LYS A 51 -14.28 -13.87 10.43
C LYS A 51 -13.77 -12.46 10.70
N ILE A 52 -13.19 -11.84 9.67
CA ILE A 52 -12.62 -10.49 9.74
C ILE A 52 -13.47 -9.58 8.84
N ASP A 53 -14.22 -8.66 9.42
CA ASP A 53 -15.05 -7.66 8.72
C ASP A 53 -14.66 -6.21 9.04
N ARG A 54 -13.83 -5.98 10.06
CA ARG A 54 -13.47 -4.66 10.61
C ARG A 54 -11.96 -4.51 10.65
N VAL A 55 -11.39 -3.90 9.61
CA VAL A 55 -9.95 -3.74 9.46
C VAL A 55 -9.54 -2.28 9.60
N TYR A 56 -8.64 -2.01 10.55
CA TYR A 56 -7.86 -0.77 10.59
C TYR A 56 -6.53 -1.00 9.87
N SER A 57 -5.99 0.03 9.21
CA SER A 57 -4.63 -0.02 8.67
C SER A 57 -3.77 1.03 9.37
N ALA A 58 -2.57 0.61 9.78
CA ALA A 58 -1.63 1.46 10.50
C ALA A 58 -1.06 2.61 9.65
N GLY A 59 -1.10 2.48 8.32
CA GLY A 59 -0.48 3.40 7.37
C GLY A 59 -1.23 3.48 6.04
N GLN A 60 -1.04 4.59 5.32
CA GLN A 60 -1.71 4.86 4.05
C GLN A 60 -1.57 3.73 2.99
N PRO A 61 -0.43 3.02 2.83
CA PRO A 61 -0.32 1.88 1.90
C PRO A 61 -1.42 0.83 2.07
N GLY A 62 -1.68 0.42 3.31
CA GLY A 62 -2.70 -0.59 3.62
C GLY A 62 -4.13 -0.07 3.47
N VAL A 63 -4.35 1.25 3.60
CA VAL A 63 -5.63 1.89 3.24
C VAL A 63 -5.91 1.75 1.74
N VAL A 64 -4.93 2.03 0.87
CA VAL A 64 -5.09 1.86 -0.58
C VAL A 64 -5.32 0.40 -0.96
N MET A 65 -4.56 -0.52 -0.35
CA MET A 65 -4.71 -1.97 -0.52
C MET A 65 -6.12 -2.45 -0.12
N LEU A 66 -6.61 -2.08 1.07
CA LEU A 66 -7.96 -2.42 1.53
C LEU A 66 -9.06 -1.80 0.66
N TYR A 67 -8.91 -0.53 0.26
CA TYR A 67 -9.90 0.15 -0.57
C TYR A 67 -10.03 -0.47 -1.96
N THR A 68 -8.91 -0.87 -2.56
CA THR A 68 -8.91 -1.53 -3.88
C THR A 68 -9.39 -2.98 -3.80
N LEU A 69 -9.02 -3.72 -2.75
CA LEU A 69 -9.45 -5.11 -2.51
C LEU A 69 -10.91 -5.21 -2.02
N CYS A 70 -11.19 -4.77 -0.79
CA CYS A 70 -12.43 -5.00 -0.06
C CYS A 70 -12.83 -3.76 0.78
N PRO A 71 -13.24 -2.64 0.15
CA PRO A 71 -13.45 -1.35 0.83
C PRO A 71 -14.56 -1.39 1.90
N ASP A 72 -15.47 -2.36 1.85
CA ASP A 72 -16.50 -2.58 2.87
C ASP A 72 -15.97 -3.06 4.23
N LYS A 73 -14.70 -3.50 4.30
CA LYS A 73 -14.02 -3.91 5.55
C LYS A 73 -13.11 -2.82 6.11
N LEU A 74 -12.90 -1.71 5.39
CA LEU A 74 -12.06 -0.60 5.83
C LEU A 74 -12.80 0.24 6.89
N LEU A 75 -12.23 0.34 8.10
CA LEU A 75 -12.86 1.08 9.20
C LEU A 75 -12.79 2.60 9.07
N GLY A 76 -11.80 3.13 8.37
CA GLY A 76 -11.52 4.55 8.32
C GLY A 76 -10.33 4.90 7.43
N TRP A 77 -10.23 6.18 7.10
CA TRP A 77 -9.08 6.74 6.40
C TRP A 77 -7.97 7.09 7.41
N CYS A 78 -6.69 6.96 7.03
CA CYS A 78 -5.61 7.54 7.85
C CYS A 78 -5.53 9.06 7.70
N ILE A 79 -5.80 9.57 6.49
CA ILE A 79 -5.81 10.99 6.13
C ILE A 79 -7.14 11.28 5.41
N GLU A 80 -7.79 12.39 5.71
CA GLU A 80 -9.03 12.83 5.02
C GLU A 80 -8.75 13.03 3.52
N PRO A 81 -9.49 12.38 2.60
CA PRO A 81 -9.35 12.66 1.18
C PRO A 81 -9.75 14.10 0.84
N SER A 82 -8.87 14.80 0.13
CA SER A 82 -9.14 16.13 -0.42
C SER A 82 -10.28 16.12 -1.44
N GLU A 83 -10.82 17.29 -1.78
CA GLU A 83 -11.85 17.43 -2.82
C GLU A 83 -11.39 16.86 -4.18
N ALA A 84 -10.09 16.98 -4.49
CA ALA A 84 -9.49 16.45 -5.71
C ALA A 84 -9.40 14.91 -5.69
N GLU A 85 -8.94 14.32 -4.58
CA GLU A 85 -8.90 12.86 -4.41
C GLU A 85 -10.32 12.26 -4.36
N ALA A 86 -11.27 12.96 -3.74
CA ALA A 86 -12.66 12.53 -3.61
C ALA A 86 -13.36 12.33 -4.97
N ALA A 87 -12.96 13.06 -6.01
CA ALA A 87 -13.44 12.87 -7.38
C ALA A 87 -13.03 11.50 -7.98
N PHE A 88 -12.07 10.79 -7.37
CA PHE A 88 -11.57 9.47 -7.75
C PHE A 88 -11.80 8.41 -6.67
N ILE A 89 -12.70 8.68 -5.71
CA ILE A 89 -13.13 7.74 -4.67
C ILE A 89 -14.65 7.55 -4.77
N ASN A 90 -15.13 6.33 -4.57
CA ASN A 90 -16.57 6.06 -4.60
C ASN A 90 -17.25 6.71 -3.39
N ALA A 91 -18.26 7.55 -3.65
CA ALA A 91 -18.97 8.36 -2.67
C ALA A 91 -19.50 7.61 -1.44
N LYS A 92 -19.72 6.29 -1.54
CA LYS A 92 -20.06 5.41 -0.42
C LYS A 92 -19.02 5.45 0.72
N TYR A 93 -17.74 5.61 0.39
CA TYR A 93 -16.63 5.49 1.36
C TYR A 93 -16.04 6.84 1.80
N LEU A 94 -16.42 7.96 1.15
CA LEU A 94 -15.94 9.29 1.53
C LEU A 94 -16.26 9.64 2.99
N ASN A 95 -17.40 9.20 3.51
CA ASN A 95 -17.85 9.47 4.88
C ASN A 95 -17.31 8.48 5.93
N LEU A 96 -16.32 7.65 5.61
CA LEU A 96 -15.61 6.85 6.62
C LEU A 96 -14.85 7.80 7.58
N PRO A 97 -14.73 7.46 8.88
CA PRO A 97 -14.03 8.30 9.84
C PRO A 97 -12.54 8.39 9.52
N VAL A 98 -11.92 9.51 9.88
CA VAL A 98 -10.46 9.66 9.85
C VAL A 98 -9.92 9.16 11.19
N LEU A 99 -9.03 8.16 11.16
CA LEU A 99 -8.50 7.47 12.34
C LEU A 99 -7.01 7.74 12.59
N GLY A 100 -6.34 8.44 11.66
CA GLY A 100 -4.91 8.73 11.74
C GLY A 100 -4.01 7.58 11.32
N LEU A 101 -2.70 7.87 11.34
CA LEU A 101 -1.61 6.95 11.12
C LEU A 101 -1.10 6.44 12.47
N SER A 102 -0.88 5.13 12.63
CA SER A 102 -0.15 4.55 13.76
C SER A 102 1.26 4.08 13.39
N GLN A 103 1.67 4.26 12.14
CA GLN A 103 2.98 3.93 11.57
C GLN A 103 3.70 5.18 11.05
N GLY A 104 5.03 5.23 11.20
CA GLY A 104 5.89 6.25 10.60
C GLY A 104 6.01 7.56 11.40
N THR A 105 6.82 8.49 10.89
CA THR A 105 7.22 9.73 11.58
C THR A 105 6.10 10.74 11.80
N ASN A 106 4.98 10.60 11.08
CA ASN A 106 3.78 11.44 11.21
C ASN A 106 2.63 10.72 11.96
N SER A 107 2.96 9.70 12.77
CA SER A 107 1.98 8.98 13.59
C SER A 107 1.17 9.93 14.48
N ASN A 108 -0.16 9.87 14.34
CA ASN A 108 -1.12 10.77 14.98
C ASN A 108 -2.44 10.06 15.40
N ALA A 109 -2.52 8.74 15.22
CA ALA A 109 -3.67 7.93 15.56
C ALA A 109 -3.98 7.96 17.07
N ASN A 110 -5.28 7.95 17.40
CA ASN A 110 -5.73 7.77 18.78
C ASN A 110 -6.08 6.30 19.04
N THR A 111 -5.21 5.61 19.79
CA THR A 111 -5.37 4.19 20.15
C THR A 111 -6.72 3.91 20.80
N GLU A 112 -7.16 4.72 21.76
CA GLU A 112 -8.44 4.52 22.46
C GLU A 112 -9.63 4.63 21.48
N GLU A 113 -9.55 5.57 20.54
CA GLU A 113 -10.60 5.81 19.54
C GLU A 113 -10.68 4.68 18.48
N ILE A 114 -9.55 4.06 18.16
CA ILE A 114 -9.47 2.90 17.27
C ILE A 114 -9.98 1.65 17.98
N VAL A 115 -9.50 1.37 19.21
CA VAL A 115 -9.96 0.24 20.04
C VAL A 115 -11.47 0.33 20.30
N ALA A 116 -11.99 1.53 20.58
CA ALA A 116 -13.44 1.75 20.76
C ALA A 116 -14.28 1.46 19.49
N ARG A 117 -13.66 1.31 18.32
CA ARG A 117 -14.32 0.87 17.08
C ARG A 117 -14.28 -0.64 16.86
N ASP A 118 -13.76 -1.45 17.79
CA ASP A 118 -13.82 -2.92 17.72
C ASP A 118 -13.28 -3.47 16.37
N PRO A 119 -12.01 -3.20 15.99
CA PRO A 119 -11.37 -3.84 14.83
C PRO A 119 -11.06 -5.31 15.11
N ASP A 120 -11.28 -6.16 14.12
CA ASP A 120 -10.92 -7.59 14.20
C ASP A 120 -9.41 -7.80 14.04
N ILE A 121 -8.76 -6.99 13.19
CA ILE A 121 -7.30 -6.96 12.97
C ILE A 121 -6.81 -5.55 12.62
N ILE A 122 -5.50 -5.35 12.75
CA ILE A 122 -4.74 -4.23 12.17
C ILE A 122 -3.84 -4.75 11.05
N ILE A 123 -3.83 -4.07 9.89
CA ILE A 123 -2.84 -4.31 8.84
C ILE A 123 -1.67 -3.32 8.97
N LEU A 124 -0.48 -3.86 9.15
CA LEU A 124 0.80 -3.16 9.03
C LEU A 124 1.41 -3.50 7.66
N MET A 125 1.27 -2.60 6.69
CA MET A 125 1.83 -2.76 5.34
C MET A 125 3.16 -2.02 5.25
N THR A 126 4.27 -2.75 5.03
CA THR A 126 5.64 -2.24 5.20
C THR A 126 6.67 -3.19 4.58
N ASP A 127 7.95 -2.76 4.50
CA ASP A 127 9.05 -3.64 4.12
C ASP A 127 9.24 -4.78 5.15
N ILE A 128 8.93 -6.00 4.71
CA ILE A 128 9.05 -7.21 5.50
C ILE A 128 10.50 -7.66 5.77
N ASN A 129 11.48 -7.06 5.08
CA ASN A 129 12.90 -7.40 5.21
C ASN A 129 13.64 -6.49 6.21
N SER A 130 13.05 -5.36 6.60
CA SER A 130 13.60 -4.48 7.64
C SER A 130 13.69 -5.21 8.99
N GLU A 131 14.83 -5.07 9.67
CA GLU A 131 15.12 -5.76 10.94
C GLU A 131 14.09 -5.43 12.03
N ASP A 132 13.58 -4.19 12.05
CA ASP A 132 12.65 -3.68 13.05
C ASP A 132 11.17 -4.06 12.80
N THR A 133 10.82 -4.55 11.60
CA THR A 133 9.41 -4.78 11.21
C THR A 133 8.67 -5.74 12.14
N LYS A 134 9.36 -6.77 12.66
CA LYS A 134 8.76 -7.75 13.58
C LYS A 134 8.49 -7.16 14.95
N ALA A 135 9.50 -6.50 15.52
CA ALA A 135 9.37 -5.83 16.82
C ALA A 135 8.30 -4.74 16.77
N SER A 136 8.28 -3.93 15.70
CA SER A 136 7.27 -2.89 15.49
C SER A 136 5.83 -3.44 15.43
N ALA A 137 5.64 -4.61 14.82
CA ALA A 137 4.35 -5.28 14.76
C ALA A 137 3.92 -5.86 16.11
N ASP A 138 4.87 -6.41 16.88
CA ASP A 138 4.63 -6.95 18.22
C ASP A 138 4.32 -5.82 19.23
N ASP A 139 5.10 -4.74 19.25
CA ASP A 139 4.87 -3.54 20.06
C ASP A 139 3.51 -2.89 19.76
N MET A 140 3.12 -2.84 18.47
CA MET A 140 1.80 -2.36 18.06
C MET A 140 0.68 -3.29 18.55
N GLN A 141 0.86 -4.61 18.46
CA GLN A 141 -0.11 -5.58 18.96
C GLN A 141 -0.29 -5.49 20.48
N GLU A 142 0.80 -5.30 21.22
CA GLU A 142 0.75 -5.06 22.68
C GLU A 142 0.08 -3.71 23.01
N THR A 143 0.32 -2.66 22.23
CA THR A 143 -0.27 -1.34 22.44
C THR A 143 -1.78 -1.33 22.18
N PHE A 144 -2.23 -1.98 21.11
CA PHE A 144 -3.63 -1.97 20.66
C PHE A 144 -4.46 -3.10 21.26
N GLN A 145 -3.84 -4.19 21.74
CA GLN A 145 -4.51 -5.43 22.16
C GLN A 145 -5.41 -6.03 21.06
N ILE A 146 -5.02 -5.82 19.79
CA ILE A 146 -5.72 -6.26 18.57
C ILE A 146 -4.67 -6.95 17.68
N PRO A 147 -4.97 -8.11 17.03
CA PRO A 147 -4.00 -8.80 16.19
C PRO A 147 -3.43 -7.91 15.07
N VAL A 148 -2.10 -7.83 14.97
CA VAL A 148 -1.40 -7.08 13.92
C VAL A 148 -0.86 -8.07 12.89
N VAL A 149 -1.29 -7.92 11.64
CA VAL A 149 -0.86 -8.75 10.51
C VAL A 149 0.07 -7.93 9.60
N VAL A 150 1.31 -8.41 9.43
CA VAL A 150 2.28 -7.76 8.54
C VAL A 150 2.07 -8.19 7.08
N VAL A 151 2.05 -7.21 6.18
CA VAL A 151 1.88 -7.36 4.73
C VAL A 151 3.02 -6.63 4.02
N SER A 152 3.56 -7.19 2.94
CA SER A 152 4.60 -6.53 2.15
C SER A 152 4.06 -5.34 1.35
N ASP A 153 4.79 -4.22 1.34
CA ASP A 153 4.57 -3.08 0.46
C ASP A 153 5.43 -3.09 -0.82
N GLU A 154 6.24 -4.14 -1.01
CA GLU A 154 7.13 -4.33 -2.16
C GLU A 154 6.36 -4.31 -3.49
N LEU A 155 6.83 -3.49 -4.45
CA LEU A 155 6.17 -3.32 -5.75
C LEU A 155 6.21 -4.60 -6.60
N THR A 156 7.34 -5.28 -6.61
CA THR A 156 7.60 -6.43 -7.50
C THR A 156 6.86 -7.70 -7.07
N THR A 157 6.39 -7.78 -5.83
CA THR A 157 5.58 -8.89 -5.28
C THR A 157 4.20 -8.45 -4.76
N MET A 158 3.72 -7.28 -5.22
CA MET A 158 2.41 -6.71 -4.85
C MET A 158 1.24 -7.70 -5.11
N ASP A 159 1.38 -8.59 -6.08
CA ASP A 159 0.42 -9.65 -6.39
C ASP A 159 0.35 -10.75 -5.31
N GLU A 160 1.47 -11.04 -4.63
CA GLU A 160 1.49 -11.90 -3.45
C GLU A 160 0.74 -11.25 -2.27
N SER A 161 0.96 -9.96 -2.03
CA SER A 161 0.24 -9.19 -1.00
C SER A 161 -1.27 -9.16 -1.22
N TYR A 162 -1.72 -8.97 -2.47
CA TYR A 162 -3.14 -9.08 -2.82
C TYR A 162 -3.70 -10.48 -2.53
N ARG A 163 -3.03 -11.55 -2.96
CA ARG A 163 -3.49 -12.94 -2.72
C ARG A 163 -3.52 -13.30 -1.24
N PHE A 164 -2.51 -12.87 -0.48
CA PHE A 164 -2.44 -13.06 0.97
C PHE A 164 -3.65 -12.43 1.66
N LEU A 165 -3.93 -11.15 1.40
CA LEU A 165 -5.09 -10.47 1.97
C LEU A 165 -6.43 -10.98 1.42
N GLY A 166 -6.49 -11.39 0.17
CA GLY A 166 -7.65 -12.05 -0.42
C GLY A 166 -8.07 -13.28 0.39
N LYS A 167 -7.11 -14.16 0.68
CA LYS A 167 -7.34 -15.36 1.50
C LYS A 167 -7.67 -15.01 2.95
N LEU A 168 -7.03 -14.00 3.53
CA LEU A 168 -7.27 -13.59 4.92
C LEU A 168 -8.66 -12.98 5.12
N LEU A 169 -9.14 -12.20 4.15
CA LEU A 169 -10.34 -11.38 4.27
C LEU A 169 -11.58 -11.99 3.57
N GLY A 170 -11.45 -13.17 2.95
CA GLY A 170 -12.53 -13.84 2.21
C GLY A 170 -12.90 -13.12 0.91
N ALA A 171 -11.88 -12.67 0.16
CA ALA A 171 -11.99 -11.88 -1.06
C ALA A 171 -11.12 -12.46 -2.20
N GLU A 172 -10.92 -13.79 -2.23
CA GLU A 172 -9.95 -14.47 -3.11
C GLU A 172 -10.16 -14.22 -4.60
N GLU A 173 -11.39 -14.26 -5.11
CA GLU A 173 -11.69 -14.00 -6.53
C GLU A 173 -11.25 -12.59 -6.95
N ARG A 174 -11.57 -11.60 -6.10
CA ARG A 174 -11.20 -10.20 -6.32
C ARG A 174 -9.71 -9.97 -6.14
N ALA A 175 -9.07 -10.65 -5.19
CA ALA A 175 -7.63 -10.60 -5.02
C ALA A 175 -6.89 -11.17 -6.23
N GLU A 176 -7.34 -12.30 -6.80
CA GLU A 176 -6.69 -12.88 -7.98
C GLU A 176 -6.85 -11.99 -9.22
N GLU A 177 -7.99 -11.32 -9.40
CA GLU A 177 -8.18 -10.33 -10.47
C GLU A 177 -7.12 -9.21 -10.42
N LEU A 178 -6.93 -8.61 -9.23
CA LEU A 178 -5.95 -7.54 -9.00
C LEU A 178 -4.51 -8.05 -9.09
N ALA A 179 -4.23 -9.19 -8.45
CA ALA A 179 -2.92 -9.82 -8.44
C ALA A 179 -2.45 -10.24 -9.84
N SER A 180 -3.34 -10.82 -10.65
CA SER A 180 -3.05 -11.16 -12.05
C SER A 180 -2.72 -9.92 -12.89
N TYR A 181 -3.37 -8.76 -12.64
CA TYR A 181 -3.01 -7.52 -13.32
C TYR A 181 -1.63 -7.01 -12.89
N CYS A 182 -1.34 -6.96 -11.58
CA CYS A 182 -0.03 -6.58 -11.03
C CYS A 182 1.08 -7.46 -11.62
N ALA A 183 0.94 -8.78 -11.53
CA ALA A 183 1.91 -9.74 -12.05
C ALA A 183 2.13 -9.59 -13.56
N LYS A 184 1.06 -9.35 -14.35
CA LYS A 184 1.18 -9.13 -15.80
C LYS A 184 2.02 -7.89 -16.11
N VAL A 185 1.77 -6.77 -15.43
CA VAL A 185 2.48 -5.51 -15.66
C VAL A 185 3.96 -5.64 -15.26
N ILE A 186 4.22 -6.11 -14.03
CA ILE A 186 5.58 -6.25 -13.50
C ILE A 186 6.41 -7.20 -14.37
N ASN A 187 5.88 -8.38 -14.75
CA ASN A 187 6.60 -9.33 -15.60
C ASN A 187 6.89 -8.75 -17.00
N ASN A 188 5.92 -8.08 -17.63
CA ASN A 188 6.12 -7.48 -18.95
C ASN A 188 7.26 -6.45 -18.94
N VAL A 189 7.20 -5.49 -18.02
CA VAL A 189 8.22 -4.43 -17.92
C VAL A 189 9.57 -5.00 -17.51
N THR A 190 9.62 -5.97 -16.60
CA THR A 190 10.88 -6.62 -16.17
C THR A 190 11.56 -7.38 -17.31
N GLU A 191 10.82 -7.98 -18.24
CA GLU A 191 11.41 -8.64 -19.41
C GLU A 191 11.81 -7.65 -20.50
N VAL A 192 11.00 -6.63 -20.78
CA VAL A 192 11.32 -5.62 -21.81
C VAL A 192 12.50 -4.75 -21.38
N SER A 193 12.60 -4.32 -20.12
CA SER A 193 13.69 -3.46 -19.65
C SER A 193 15.08 -4.11 -19.75
N LYS A 194 15.16 -5.45 -19.71
CA LYS A 194 16.38 -6.23 -19.98
C LYS A 194 16.85 -6.17 -21.44
N THR A 195 15.96 -5.79 -22.37
CA THR A 195 16.28 -5.65 -23.81
C THR A 195 16.79 -4.25 -24.17
N ILE A 196 16.58 -3.27 -23.29
CA ILE A 196 17.06 -1.89 -23.46
C ILE A 196 18.58 -1.88 -23.25
N SER A 197 19.33 -1.52 -24.28
CA SER A 197 20.79 -1.54 -24.22
C SER A 197 21.33 -0.34 -23.45
N ASP A 198 22.51 -0.46 -22.82
CA ASP A 198 23.03 0.59 -21.93
C ASP A 198 23.26 1.96 -22.60
N LYS A 199 23.38 2.00 -23.95
CA LYS A 199 23.45 3.25 -24.73
C LYS A 199 22.11 3.94 -24.96
N ASP A 200 21.01 3.21 -24.79
CA ASP A 200 19.63 3.67 -25.04
C ASP A 200 18.92 4.05 -23.74
N LYS A 201 19.49 3.70 -22.57
CA LYS A 201 18.92 4.02 -21.26
C LYS A 201 18.95 5.52 -20.98
N LEU A 202 17.79 6.07 -20.62
CA LEU A 202 17.62 7.48 -20.28
C LEU A 202 17.97 7.75 -18.81
N LYS A 203 18.66 8.87 -18.56
CA LYS A 203 18.89 9.38 -17.21
C LYS A 203 17.67 10.17 -16.73
N VAL A 204 17.08 9.73 -15.63
CA VAL A 204 15.88 10.30 -15.03
C VAL A 204 16.25 10.99 -13.73
N TYR A 205 15.79 12.23 -13.55
CA TYR A 205 15.81 12.92 -12.27
C TYR A 205 14.38 13.04 -11.73
N TYR A 206 14.13 12.50 -10.53
CA TYR A 206 12.85 12.63 -9.86
C TYR A 206 12.88 13.82 -8.90
N ALA A 207 12.35 14.95 -9.34
CA ALA A 207 12.30 16.20 -8.63
C ALA A 207 11.17 16.21 -7.59
N GLN A 208 11.52 16.51 -6.35
CA GLN A 208 10.63 16.61 -5.20
C GLN A 208 10.99 17.86 -4.37
N GLY A 209 10.19 18.18 -3.36
CA GLY A 209 10.45 19.32 -2.48
C GLY A 209 10.00 20.66 -3.09
N SER A 210 9.82 21.68 -2.26
CA SER A 210 9.33 23.02 -2.67
C SER A 210 10.34 23.84 -3.50
N THR A 211 11.43 23.22 -3.92
CA THR A 211 12.46 23.76 -4.81
C THR A 211 12.73 22.89 -6.04
N GLY A 212 12.10 21.70 -6.12
CA GLY A 212 12.45 20.64 -7.06
C GLY A 212 13.80 19.95 -6.78
N LEU A 213 14.57 20.39 -5.77
CA LEU A 213 15.93 19.92 -5.48
C LEU A 213 16.01 18.84 -4.39
N GLN A 214 14.88 18.24 -4.02
CA GLN A 214 14.86 17.00 -3.25
C GLN A 214 14.62 15.82 -4.19
N THR A 215 15.17 14.64 -3.90
CA THR A 215 15.03 13.45 -4.75
C THR A 215 15.17 12.15 -3.95
N ALA A 216 14.84 11.02 -4.57
CA ALA A 216 14.99 9.69 -3.98
C ALA A 216 16.24 8.98 -4.56
N PRO A 217 17.15 8.45 -3.71
CA PRO A 217 18.35 7.75 -4.18
C PRO A 217 17.99 6.41 -4.84
N MET A 218 18.87 5.97 -5.75
CA MET A 218 18.74 4.69 -6.44
C MET A 218 18.61 3.53 -5.43
N GLY A 219 17.66 2.62 -5.69
CA GLY A 219 17.36 1.50 -4.80
C GLY A 219 16.44 1.85 -3.62
N SER A 220 15.98 3.11 -3.50
CA SER A 220 14.89 3.46 -2.60
C SER A 220 13.55 2.99 -3.15
N ALA A 221 12.65 2.53 -2.27
CA ALA A 221 11.24 2.26 -2.62
C ALA A 221 10.53 3.47 -3.26
N HIS A 222 11.03 4.68 -3.00
CA HIS A 222 10.57 5.97 -3.52
C HIS A 222 11.07 6.29 -4.95
N SER A 223 12.06 5.56 -5.48
CA SER A 223 12.51 5.68 -6.88
C SER A 223 12.23 4.45 -7.74
N GLN A 224 12.06 3.27 -7.10
CA GLN A 224 12.07 1.91 -7.66
C GLN A 224 11.44 1.72 -9.05
N VAL A 225 10.36 2.45 -9.36
CA VAL A 225 9.69 2.41 -10.68
C VAL A 225 10.64 2.82 -11.81
N ILE A 226 11.54 3.78 -11.58
CA ILE A 226 12.52 4.28 -12.56
C ILE A 226 13.46 3.17 -12.98
N GLU A 227 14.06 2.46 -12.01
CA GLU A 227 14.99 1.37 -12.31
C GLU A 227 14.26 0.17 -12.92
N LEU A 228 13.03 -0.14 -12.46
CA LEU A 228 12.21 -1.25 -12.96
C LEU A 228 11.89 -1.13 -14.46
N VAL A 229 11.53 0.07 -14.93
CA VAL A 229 11.26 0.31 -16.37
C VAL A 229 12.53 0.40 -17.23
N GLY A 230 13.72 0.35 -16.61
CA GLY A 230 15.02 0.43 -17.28
C GLY A 230 15.62 1.84 -17.35
N GLY A 231 15.08 2.82 -16.63
CA GLY A 231 15.66 4.15 -16.48
C GLY A 231 16.88 4.16 -15.56
N ILE A 232 17.78 5.12 -15.76
CA ILE A 232 18.90 5.38 -14.84
C ILE A 232 18.49 6.53 -13.91
N ASN A 233 18.17 6.23 -12.65
CA ASN A 233 18.05 7.27 -11.64
C ASN A 233 19.42 7.96 -11.47
N VAL A 234 19.48 9.27 -11.71
CA VAL A 234 20.75 10.02 -11.59
C VAL A 234 21.26 10.11 -10.16
N CYS A 235 20.40 9.94 -9.16
CA CYS A 235 20.77 9.98 -7.75
C CYS A 235 21.42 8.66 -7.30
N SER A 236 22.60 8.36 -7.83
CA SER A 236 23.41 7.18 -7.47
C SER A 236 24.22 7.36 -6.17
N LEU A 237 23.77 8.22 -5.27
CA LEU A 237 24.43 8.45 -3.98
C LEU A 237 23.90 7.43 -2.97
N ASP A 238 24.81 6.81 -2.21
CA ASP A 238 24.45 5.87 -1.15
C ASP A 238 23.43 6.52 -0.21
N ALA A 239 22.32 5.81 0.04
CA ALA A 239 21.20 6.36 0.77
C ALA A 239 21.60 6.73 2.21
N ILE A 240 21.23 7.95 2.63
CA ILE A 240 21.05 8.21 4.06
C ILE A 240 19.73 7.55 4.45
N GLU A 241 19.76 6.79 5.55
CA GLU A 241 18.80 5.77 6.03
C GLU A 241 17.30 6.17 6.18
N SER A 242 16.86 7.36 5.74
CA SER A 242 15.52 7.88 6.07
C SER A 242 14.85 8.79 5.03
N GLY A 243 15.26 8.76 3.75
CA GLY A 243 14.42 9.24 2.63
C GLY A 243 15.03 10.30 1.71
N ARG A 244 14.33 11.42 1.50
CA ARG A 244 14.64 12.44 0.48
C ARG A 244 16.04 13.04 0.67
N LEU A 245 16.90 12.87 -0.34
CA LEU A 245 18.16 13.59 -0.44
C LEU A 245 17.91 15.00 -0.97
N THR A 246 18.49 16.02 -0.34
CA THR A 246 18.53 17.40 -0.88
C THR A 246 19.85 17.62 -1.63
N ILE A 247 19.77 18.16 -2.84
CA ILE A 247 20.93 18.52 -3.68
C ILE A 247 20.95 20.03 -3.97
N ASP A 248 21.96 20.49 -4.71
CA ASP A 248 22.01 21.81 -5.32
C ASP A 248 21.93 21.73 -6.86
N MET A 249 21.76 22.90 -7.51
CA MET A 249 21.73 22.98 -8.97
C MET A 249 23.06 22.56 -9.61
N GLU A 250 24.22 22.74 -8.96
CA GLU A 250 25.52 22.34 -9.52
C GLU A 250 25.59 20.81 -9.67
N GLN A 251 25.07 20.07 -8.68
CA GLN A 251 24.97 18.62 -8.73
C GLN A 251 23.97 18.15 -9.80
N LEU A 252 22.83 18.84 -9.95
CA LEU A 252 21.87 18.54 -11.01
C LEU A 252 22.46 18.78 -12.41
N PHE A 253 23.24 19.86 -12.60
CA PHE A 253 23.97 20.13 -13.84
C PHE A 253 25.06 19.08 -14.13
N LYS A 254 25.73 18.53 -13.11
CA LYS A 254 26.70 17.43 -13.29
C LYS A 254 26.02 16.13 -13.72
N TRP A 255 24.84 15.84 -13.18
CA TRP A 255 24.04 14.69 -13.59
C TRP A 255 23.45 14.86 -15.00
N ASN A 256 23.04 16.08 -15.35
CA ASN A 256 22.45 16.46 -16.64
C ASN A 256 21.43 15.42 -17.15
N PRO A 257 20.29 15.24 -16.44
CA PRO A 257 19.29 14.23 -16.80
C PRO A 257 18.73 14.46 -18.20
N ASP A 258 18.31 13.38 -18.84
CA ASP A 258 17.63 13.41 -20.13
C ASP A 258 16.12 13.71 -19.95
N ILE A 259 15.55 13.23 -18.84
CA ILE A 259 14.14 13.39 -18.44
C ILE A 259 14.08 13.90 -17.00
N ILE A 260 13.21 14.87 -16.73
CA ILE A 260 12.86 15.30 -15.36
C ILE A 260 11.43 14.88 -15.07
N ILE A 261 11.20 14.18 -13.97
CA ILE A 261 9.88 13.86 -13.45
C ILE A 261 9.63 14.72 -12.22
N ALA A 262 8.61 15.57 -12.24
CA ALA A 262 8.18 16.39 -11.13
C ALA A 262 7.14 15.64 -10.28
N SER A 263 7.40 15.51 -8.98
CA SER A 263 6.41 15.00 -8.03
C SER A 263 5.34 16.05 -7.77
N TYR A 264 4.08 15.69 -7.93
CA TYR A 264 2.97 16.53 -7.47
C TYR A 264 2.97 16.71 -5.95
N SER A 265 2.51 17.86 -5.47
CA SER A 265 2.21 18.09 -4.06
C SER A 265 0.99 19.01 -3.87
N ASP A 266 -0.08 18.45 -3.33
CA ASP A 266 -1.27 19.14 -2.77
C ASP A 266 -1.24 19.18 -1.23
N GLY A 267 -0.14 18.73 -0.64
CA GLY A 267 0.12 18.67 0.78
C GLY A 267 -0.63 17.59 1.57
N HIS A 268 -1.39 16.70 0.92
CA HIS A 268 -2.13 15.60 1.54
C HIS A 268 -1.60 14.24 1.02
N GLY A 269 -1.77 13.15 1.79
CA GLY A 269 -1.37 11.79 1.40
C GLY A 269 0.14 11.50 1.26
N GLY A 270 0.99 12.49 0.95
CA GLY A 270 2.38 12.35 0.53
C GLY A 270 3.28 13.52 0.93
N THR A 271 3.05 14.05 2.13
CA THR A 271 3.73 15.19 2.80
C THR A 271 3.33 16.59 2.35
N ASN A 272 3.27 17.50 3.33
CA ASN A 272 2.89 18.91 3.20
C ASN A 272 4.07 19.73 2.62
N ILE A 273 4.39 19.58 1.33
CA ILE A 273 5.50 20.28 0.67
C ILE A 273 5.12 21.73 0.24
N GLY A 274 4.23 22.37 1.01
CA GLY A 274 3.68 23.69 0.70
C GLY A 274 2.76 23.70 -0.52
N ASN A 275 2.14 24.87 -0.77
CA ASN A 275 1.17 25.05 -1.85
C ASN A 275 1.85 25.28 -3.22
N SER A 276 2.93 24.56 -3.52
CA SER A 276 3.77 24.79 -4.69
C SER A 276 3.98 23.51 -5.48
N ASP A 277 3.34 23.46 -6.64
CA ASP A 277 3.58 22.44 -7.65
C ASP A 277 5.05 22.48 -8.13
N VAL A 278 5.71 21.32 -8.08
CA VAL A 278 7.11 21.15 -8.47
C VAL A 278 7.30 21.35 -9.97
N PHE A 279 6.30 21.00 -10.80
CA PHE A 279 6.32 21.23 -12.24
C PHE A 279 6.33 22.73 -12.54
N ASP A 280 5.45 23.50 -11.90
CA ASP A 280 5.43 24.98 -11.96
C ASP A 280 6.73 25.61 -11.42
N ILE A 281 7.34 25.06 -10.35
CA ILE A 281 8.63 25.56 -9.83
C ILE A 281 9.74 25.45 -10.90
N ILE A 282 9.82 24.29 -11.55
CA ILE A 282 10.83 23.96 -12.56
C ILE A 282 10.62 24.77 -13.85
N THR A 283 9.37 24.93 -14.29
CA THR A 283 9.04 25.57 -15.57
C THR A 283 8.94 27.08 -15.48
N ASN A 284 8.47 27.64 -14.36
CA ASN A 284 8.08 29.05 -14.26
C ASN A 284 8.83 29.85 -13.17
N ALA A 285 9.29 29.23 -12.07
CA ALA A 285 9.74 29.97 -10.89
C ALA A 285 11.25 30.25 -10.82
N ASN A 286 12.12 29.30 -11.18
CA ASN A 286 13.58 29.45 -11.04
C ASN A 286 14.31 29.40 -12.41
N PRO A 287 14.89 30.53 -12.88
CA PRO A 287 15.60 30.60 -14.16
C PRO A 287 16.77 29.61 -14.32
N GLU A 288 17.40 29.13 -13.25
CA GLU A 288 18.53 28.20 -13.35
C GLU A 288 18.12 26.87 -14.00
N TRP A 289 16.89 26.41 -13.82
CA TRP A 289 16.37 25.20 -14.46
C TRP A 289 16.37 25.32 -15.99
N THR A 290 16.13 26.51 -16.54
CA THR A 290 16.15 26.75 -18.01
C THR A 290 17.51 26.49 -18.66
N LEU A 291 18.57 26.31 -17.87
CA LEU A 291 19.90 25.95 -18.34
C LEU A 291 20.07 24.43 -18.56
N LEU A 292 19.21 23.58 -18.01
CA LEU A 292 19.21 22.13 -18.23
C LEU A 292 18.67 21.77 -19.63
N GLU A 293 19.27 20.76 -20.26
CA GLU A 293 18.86 20.34 -21.61
C GLU A 293 17.47 19.70 -21.66
N ALA A 294 17.09 18.93 -20.63
CA ALA A 294 15.73 18.38 -20.51
C ALA A 294 14.67 19.51 -20.50
N VAL A 295 14.90 20.55 -19.70
CA VAL A 295 13.99 21.72 -19.59
C VAL A 295 13.86 22.46 -20.92
N LYS A 296 14.97 22.70 -21.64
CA LYS A 296 14.95 23.36 -22.96
C LYS A 296 14.20 22.56 -24.03
N LYS A 297 14.21 21.23 -23.92
CA LYS A 297 13.52 20.32 -24.84
C LYS A 297 12.04 20.08 -24.49
N GLY A 298 11.60 20.49 -23.29
CA GLY A 298 10.28 20.16 -22.77
C GLY A 298 10.18 18.72 -22.22
N GLU A 299 11.31 18.07 -21.95
CA GLU A 299 11.40 16.73 -21.35
C GLU A 299 11.24 16.79 -19.82
N ILE A 300 10.20 17.50 -19.38
CA ILE A 300 9.75 17.59 -18.00
C ILE A 300 8.31 17.05 -17.98
N PHE A 301 8.03 16.11 -17.08
CA PHE A 301 6.70 15.53 -16.92
C PHE A 301 6.29 15.52 -15.46
N GLU A 302 4.99 15.61 -15.20
CA GLU A 302 4.40 15.57 -13.86
C GLU A 302 3.90 14.17 -13.54
N THR A 303 4.19 13.66 -12.33
CA THR A 303 3.68 12.36 -11.87
C THR A 303 2.18 12.44 -11.56
N PRO A 304 1.31 11.65 -12.23
CA PRO A 304 -0.10 11.61 -11.89
C PRO A 304 -0.35 11.13 -10.46
N CYS A 305 -1.34 11.74 -9.80
CA CYS A 305 -1.41 11.78 -8.34
C CYS A 305 -2.77 11.51 -7.70
N LEU A 306 -3.88 11.52 -8.45
CA LEU A 306 -5.23 11.42 -7.86
C LEU A 306 -5.84 10.02 -8.04
N PRO A 307 -6.33 9.35 -6.98
CA PRO A 307 -6.33 9.79 -5.58
C PRO A 307 -5.00 9.50 -4.86
N TYR A 308 -4.06 8.76 -5.47
CA TYR A 308 -2.73 8.50 -4.90
C TYR A 308 -1.63 8.53 -5.96
N ASN A 309 -0.41 8.90 -5.56
CA ASN A 309 0.77 9.05 -6.43
C ASN A 309 1.14 7.77 -7.19
N TRP A 310 1.51 7.91 -8.46
CA TRP A 310 1.87 6.79 -9.33
C TRP A 310 3.34 6.33 -9.20
N LEU A 311 4.22 7.02 -8.50
CA LEU A 311 5.62 6.59 -8.32
C LEU A 311 6.00 6.30 -6.86
N ASP A 312 5.54 7.13 -5.92
CA ASP A 312 6.22 7.30 -4.65
C ASP A 312 5.27 7.24 -3.44
N MET A 313 4.57 8.33 -3.10
CA MET A 313 3.86 8.47 -1.82
C MET A 313 2.33 8.49 -1.95
N PRO A 314 1.60 7.56 -1.30
CA PRO A 314 2.08 6.38 -0.58
C PRO A 314 2.57 5.24 -1.50
N PRO A 315 3.55 4.43 -1.08
CA PRO A 315 3.92 3.20 -1.77
C PRO A 315 2.69 2.29 -1.84
N SER A 316 2.13 2.12 -3.04
CA SER A 316 0.80 1.53 -3.19
C SER A 316 0.60 0.91 -4.57
N ALA A 317 -0.58 0.32 -4.80
CA ALA A 317 -0.99 -0.25 -6.08
C ALA A 317 -1.00 0.75 -7.24
N ASN A 318 -1.04 2.06 -6.98
CA ASN A 318 -0.94 3.09 -8.03
C ASN A 318 0.42 3.08 -8.74
N ARG A 319 1.46 2.53 -8.10
CA ARG A 319 2.75 2.26 -8.75
C ARG A 319 2.64 1.27 -9.92
N ILE A 320 1.61 0.43 -9.98
CA ILE A 320 1.41 -0.50 -11.10
C ILE A 320 1.00 0.25 -12.38
N VAL A 321 0.12 1.25 -12.31
CA VAL A 321 -0.18 2.10 -13.49
C VAL A 321 0.97 3.08 -13.77
N GLY A 322 1.66 3.56 -12.73
CA GLY A 322 2.90 4.33 -12.88
C GLY A 322 4.02 3.60 -13.63
N VAL A 323 4.17 2.28 -13.40
CA VAL A 323 5.09 1.42 -14.16
C VAL A 323 4.75 1.44 -15.66
N THR A 324 3.47 1.27 -16.04
CA THR A 324 3.08 1.33 -17.47
C THR A 324 3.29 2.73 -18.06
N TRP A 325 2.94 3.78 -17.31
CA TRP A 325 3.10 5.17 -17.72
C TRP A 325 4.56 5.57 -17.94
N LEU A 326 5.43 5.29 -16.97
CA LEU A 326 6.84 5.67 -17.07
C LEU A 326 7.58 4.82 -18.11
N ALA A 327 7.20 3.55 -18.29
CA ALA A 327 7.72 2.70 -19.36
C ALA A 327 7.46 3.31 -20.74
N GLU A 328 6.21 3.66 -21.04
CA GLU A 328 5.83 4.31 -22.30
C GLU A 328 6.47 5.69 -22.47
N LEU A 329 6.49 6.50 -21.41
CA LEU A 329 7.06 7.84 -21.44
C LEU A 329 8.55 7.83 -21.81
N LEU A 330 9.32 6.90 -21.23
CA LEU A 330 10.76 6.79 -21.47
C LEU A 330 11.07 6.06 -22.79
N TYR A 331 10.34 4.99 -23.10
CA TYR A 331 10.74 4.03 -24.14
C TYR A 331 9.59 3.59 -25.08
N PRO A 332 8.94 4.52 -25.81
CA PRO A 332 7.81 4.21 -26.71
C PRO A 332 8.19 3.40 -27.96
N ASP A 333 9.48 3.16 -28.20
CA ASP A 333 9.96 2.21 -29.22
C ASP A 333 10.05 0.75 -28.70
N TYR A 334 9.93 0.55 -27.37
CA TYR A 334 10.02 -0.74 -26.68
C TYR A 334 8.69 -1.19 -26.06
N TYR A 335 7.83 -0.23 -25.72
CA TYR A 335 6.49 -0.44 -25.19
C TYR A 335 5.43 0.03 -26.22
N ASP A 336 4.20 -0.42 -26.04
CA ASP A 336 3.04 -0.07 -26.88
C ASP A 336 1.81 0.05 -25.96
N PHE A 337 1.93 0.88 -24.92
CA PHE A 337 0.87 1.12 -23.95
C PHE A 337 0.05 2.34 -24.37
N ASP A 338 -1.20 2.15 -24.76
CA ASP A 338 -2.19 3.24 -24.75
C ASP A 338 -2.40 3.67 -23.29
N ILE A 339 -1.71 4.73 -22.85
CA ILE A 339 -1.78 5.24 -21.48
C ILE A 339 -3.18 5.76 -21.15
N VAL A 340 -3.93 6.31 -22.10
CA VAL A 340 -5.29 6.77 -21.86
C VAL A 340 -6.21 5.58 -21.55
N GLN A 341 -6.13 4.51 -22.33
CA GLN A 341 -6.92 3.30 -22.09
C GLN A 341 -6.43 2.53 -20.86
N THR A 342 -5.11 2.42 -20.66
CA THR A 342 -4.51 1.78 -19.48
C THR A 342 -4.92 2.49 -18.19
N THR A 343 -5.02 3.83 -18.22
CA THR A 343 -5.56 4.61 -17.09
C THR A 343 -7.05 4.31 -16.87
N LYS A 344 -7.88 4.31 -17.93
CA LYS A 344 -9.31 3.92 -17.82
C LYS A 344 -9.47 2.53 -17.20
N ASP A 345 -8.72 1.56 -17.69
CA ASP A 345 -8.79 0.16 -17.25
C ASP A 345 -8.29 0.01 -15.80
N PHE A 346 -7.22 0.70 -15.39
CA PHE A 346 -6.74 0.66 -14.01
C PHE A 346 -7.75 1.24 -13.01
N TYR A 347 -8.38 2.39 -13.29
CA TYR A 347 -9.35 2.99 -12.36
C TYR A 347 -10.67 2.20 -12.33
N LYS A 348 -11.08 1.63 -13.47
CA LYS A 348 -12.19 0.69 -13.53
C LYS A 348 -11.91 -0.56 -12.71
N LEU A 349 -10.73 -1.16 -12.86
CA LEU A 349 -10.32 -2.37 -12.17
C LEU A 349 -10.13 -2.13 -10.68
N PHE A 350 -9.22 -1.24 -10.27
CA PHE A 350 -8.82 -1.05 -8.86
C PHE A 350 -9.82 -0.19 -8.09
N TYR A 351 -10.28 0.93 -8.67
CA TYR A 351 -11.12 1.93 -7.98
C TYR A 351 -12.62 1.75 -8.21
N ARG A 352 -13.02 0.93 -9.20
CA ARG A 352 -14.42 0.71 -9.62
C ARG A 352 -15.06 1.99 -10.16
N ILE A 353 -14.27 2.80 -10.87
CA ILE A 353 -14.66 4.10 -11.43
C ILE A 353 -14.39 4.12 -12.94
N GLU A 354 -15.41 4.45 -13.72
CA GLU A 354 -15.27 4.80 -15.13
C GLU A 354 -14.85 6.28 -15.22
N LEU A 355 -13.63 6.56 -15.67
CA LEU A 355 -13.13 7.92 -15.76
C LEU A 355 -13.77 8.69 -16.92
N SER A 356 -14.19 9.92 -16.65
CA SER A 356 -14.52 10.90 -17.69
C SER A 356 -13.26 11.42 -18.39
N ASP A 357 -13.41 11.89 -19.63
CA ASP A 357 -12.30 12.50 -20.37
C ASP A 357 -11.73 13.75 -19.65
N GLN A 358 -12.54 14.44 -18.83
CA GLN A 358 -12.07 15.53 -17.97
C GLN A 358 -11.10 15.04 -16.89
N GLN A 359 -11.44 13.95 -16.19
CA GLN A 359 -10.57 13.36 -15.16
C GLN A 359 -9.27 12.80 -15.75
N ILE A 360 -9.31 12.28 -16.98
CA ILE A 360 -8.13 11.80 -17.68
C ILE A 360 -7.23 12.95 -18.10
N ASN A 361 -7.80 14.03 -18.65
CA ASN A 361 -7.04 15.24 -18.93
C ASN A 361 -6.42 15.83 -17.65
N GLN A 362 -7.15 15.81 -16.52
CA GLN A 362 -6.62 16.23 -15.22
C GLN A 362 -5.44 15.38 -14.75
N LEU A 363 -5.48 14.05 -14.97
CA LEU A 363 -4.38 13.15 -14.62
C LEU A 363 -3.17 13.25 -15.56
N LEU A 364 -3.39 13.48 -16.87
CA LEU A 364 -2.36 13.25 -17.89
C LEU A 364 -1.84 14.52 -18.58
N ASN A 365 -2.43 15.71 -18.40
CA ASN A 365 -2.10 16.93 -19.16
C ASN A 365 -0.61 17.34 -19.14
N ASN A 366 0.11 17.06 -18.07
CA ASN A 366 1.55 17.31 -17.94
C ASN A 366 2.37 16.00 -17.84
N ALA A 367 1.73 14.83 -17.89
CA ALA A 367 2.37 13.55 -17.65
C ALA A 367 2.83 12.84 -18.95
N ILE A 368 2.30 13.23 -20.10
CA ILE A 368 2.58 12.58 -21.40
C ILE A 368 3.24 13.53 -22.40
N LYS A 369 3.98 12.96 -23.36
CA LYS A 369 4.50 13.68 -24.54
C LYS A 369 3.33 14.19 -25.39
N LYS A 370 3.49 15.39 -25.98
CA LYS A 370 2.45 16.15 -26.70
C LYS A 370 2.69 16.15 -28.22
#